data_AF-K9WW96-F1
#
_entry.id   AF-K9WW96-F1
#
_cell.length_a   1.000
_cell.length_b   1.000
_cell.length_c   1.000
_cell.angle_alpha   90.00
_cell.angle_beta   90.00
_cell.angle_gamma   90.00
#
_symmetry.space_group_name_H-M   'P 1'
#
loop_
_entity.id
_entity.type
_entity.pdbx_description
1 polymer ?
#
loop_
_entity_poly.entity_id
_entity_poly.type
_entity_poly.pdbx_seq_one_letter_code
_entity_poly.pdbx_strand_id
1 'polypeptide(L)'
;MMVASKLEKTTRQSMKLKTLSFIAGAIALGLTAIPFAVEAQTASSSPLLIAQAKGRGPWQKLNLTDAQKSQLKQIRESTRAQIDQVLTAEQKAQLEKLKAERQAQRGQGQRPQQRGERGKKGFAALNLSEDQKAQIKKIMESSKQQTQAVFTPEQLEQMKQFRENSRARRQQQKGPGV
;
A
#
# COMPACT_ATOMS: atom_id res chain seq x y z
N MET A 1 -29.46 -8.36 -70.11
CA MET A 1 -30.64 -7.64 -69.58
C MET A 1 -31.20 -8.45 -68.42
N MET A 2 -31.30 -7.83 -67.22
CA MET A 2 -32.40 -7.93 -66.22
C MET A 2 -32.98 -9.34 -65.90
N VAL A 3 -33.10 -9.84 -64.66
CA VAL A 3 -33.58 -9.26 -63.38
C VAL A 3 -33.18 -10.18 -62.21
N ALA A 4 -33.00 -9.58 -61.03
CA ALA A 4 -32.74 -10.18 -59.72
C ALA A 4 -33.93 -10.92 -59.08
N SER A 5 -33.65 -11.86 -58.15
CA SER A 5 -34.45 -12.21 -56.93
C SER A 5 -33.80 -13.43 -56.25
N LYS A 6 -33.85 -13.70 -54.94
CA LYS A 6 -33.95 -12.96 -53.67
C LYS A 6 -33.74 -14.04 -52.57
N LEU A 7 -32.95 -13.72 -51.54
CA LEU A 7 -32.88 -14.31 -50.17
C LEU A 7 -33.20 -15.80 -49.94
N GLU A 8 -32.22 -16.53 -49.37
CA GLU A 8 -32.47 -17.39 -48.21
C GLU A 8 -31.34 -17.27 -47.17
N LYS A 9 -31.75 -17.39 -45.91
CA LYS A 9 -31.06 -16.99 -44.68
C LYS A 9 -30.88 -18.24 -43.84
N THR A 10 -29.65 -18.67 -43.55
CA THR A 10 -29.43 -19.77 -42.58
C THR A 10 -28.15 -19.59 -41.76
N THR A 11 -28.42 -19.11 -40.54
CA THR A 11 -27.78 -19.29 -39.23
C THR A 11 -26.71 -20.39 -39.06
N ARG A 12 -25.61 -20.06 -38.37
CA ARG A 12 -24.81 -20.81 -37.36
C ARG A 12 -23.45 -20.09 -37.24
N GLN A 13 -22.82 -19.80 -36.11
CA GLN A 13 -23.01 -20.07 -34.68
C GLN A 13 -22.26 -18.95 -33.95
N SER A 14 -22.87 -18.33 -32.95
CA SER A 14 -22.18 -17.42 -32.04
C SER A 14 -21.27 -18.21 -31.10
N MET A 15 -19.98 -17.89 -31.11
CA MET A 15 -19.06 -18.32 -30.07
C MET A 15 -19.42 -17.57 -28.78
N LYS A 16 -20.02 -18.29 -27.82
CA LYS A 16 -20.30 -17.82 -26.47
C LYS A 16 -18.98 -17.50 -25.74
N LEU A 17 -18.53 -16.25 -25.79
CA LEU A 17 -17.51 -15.76 -24.89
C LEU A 17 -18.15 -15.62 -23.49
N LYS A 18 -17.75 -16.52 -22.59
CA LYS A 18 -18.09 -16.48 -21.17
C LYS A 18 -17.49 -15.20 -20.59
N THR A 19 -18.35 -14.24 -20.25
CA THR A 19 -17.96 -13.03 -19.53
C THR A 19 -17.55 -13.43 -18.11
N LEU A 20 -16.25 -13.40 -17.83
CA LEU A 20 -15.76 -13.46 -16.47
C LEU A 20 -16.23 -12.21 -15.75
N SER A 21 -17.08 -12.45 -14.76
CA SER A 21 -17.66 -11.51 -13.81
C SER A 21 -16.60 -10.52 -13.31
N PHE A 22 -16.72 -9.25 -13.74
CA PHE A 22 -16.21 -8.14 -12.98
C PHE A 22 -17.08 -8.04 -11.73
N ILE A 23 -16.52 -8.39 -10.57
CA ILE A 23 -17.15 -8.17 -9.27
C ILE A 23 -17.22 -6.64 -9.07
N ALA A 24 -18.35 -6.06 -9.49
CA ALA A 24 -18.77 -4.75 -9.07
C ALA A 24 -19.08 -4.82 -7.57
N GLY A 25 -18.22 -4.19 -6.76
CA GLY A 25 -18.49 -3.98 -5.34
C GLY A 25 -19.61 -2.96 -5.17
N ALA A 26 -20.86 -3.41 -5.22
CA ALA A 26 -22.02 -2.64 -4.82
C ALA A 26 -22.35 -2.98 -3.36
N ILE A 27 -21.84 -2.19 -2.42
CA ILE A 27 -22.36 -2.19 -1.05
C ILE A 27 -23.55 -1.22 -1.05
N ALA A 28 -24.75 -1.75 -1.24
CA ALA A 28 -25.99 -1.03 -0.95
C ALA A 28 -26.27 -1.16 0.55
N LEU A 29 -25.80 -0.21 1.36
CA LEU A 29 -26.24 -0.07 2.75
C LEU A 29 -27.48 0.80 2.78
N GLY A 30 -28.64 0.16 2.98
CA GLY A 30 -29.87 0.87 3.33
C GLY A 30 -29.71 1.54 4.69
N LEU A 31 -29.98 2.84 4.75
CA LEU A 31 -30.03 3.60 5.99
C LEU A 31 -31.42 3.45 6.61
N THR A 32 -31.56 2.58 7.61
CA THR A 32 -32.65 2.68 8.58
C THR A 32 -32.14 3.49 9.77
N ALA A 33 -32.54 4.75 9.85
CA ALA A 33 -32.22 5.62 10.97
C ALA A 33 -33.10 5.25 12.17
N ILE A 34 -32.49 4.69 13.22
CA ILE A 34 -33.11 4.58 14.54
C ILE A 34 -32.46 5.65 15.43
N PRO A 35 -33.22 6.56 16.06
CA PRO A 35 -32.66 7.53 16.98
C PRO A 35 -32.42 6.85 18.33
N PHE A 36 -31.19 6.44 18.60
CA PHE A 36 -30.76 6.16 19.96
C PHE A 36 -30.24 7.45 20.58
N ALA A 37 -30.93 7.93 21.61
CA ALA A 37 -30.45 8.98 22.49
C ALA A 37 -29.11 8.53 23.09
N VAL A 38 -28.04 9.26 22.80
CA VAL A 38 -26.75 9.04 23.42
C VAL A 38 -26.73 9.78 24.74
N GLU A 39 -26.90 9.01 25.81
CA GLU A 39 -26.62 9.40 27.18
C GLU A 39 -25.11 9.65 27.31
N ALA A 40 -24.70 10.91 27.50
CA ALA A 40 -23.31 11.27 27.74
C ALA A 40 -22.92 10.90 29.18
N GLN A 41 -22.59 9.63 29.42
CA GLN A 41 -22.05 9.19 30.70
C GLN A 41 -20.54 9.48 30.80
N THR A 42 -20.22 10.25 31.82
CA THR A 42 -18.92 10.63 32.33
C THR A 42 -18.16 9.45 32.92
N ALA A 43 -16.90 9.24 32.50
CA ALA A 43 -15.76 8.66 33.24
C ALA A 43 -14.71 8.23 32.20
N SER A 44 -13.41 8.48 32.28
CA SER A 44 -12.52 8.82 33.39
C SER A 44 -11.20 9.30 32.76
N SER A 45 -10.69 10.45 33.20
CA SER A 45 -9.35 10.91 32.82
C SER A 45 -8.31 10.07 33.56
N SER A 46 -7.71 9.09 32.89
CA SER A 46 -6.49 8.43 33.39
C SER A 46 -5.29 9.37 33.19
N PRO A 47 -4.47 9.67 34.23
CA PRO A 47 -3.20 10.34 34.02
C PRO A 47 -2.23 9.31 33.44
N LEU A 48 -2.09 9.31 32.12
CA LEU A 48 -1.15 8.42 31.46
C LEU A 48 0.28 8.90 31.72
N LEU A 49 0.93 8.31 32.73
CA LEU A 49 2.38 8.30 32.87
C LEU A 49 2.95 7.63 31.61
N ILE A 50 3.53 8.41 30.69
CA ILE A 50 4.36 7.84 29.62
C ILE A 50 5.82 8.06 29.98
N ALA A 51 6.39 7.04 30.59
CA ALA A 51 7.81 6.80 30.67
C ALA A 51 8.45 6.76 29.26
N GLN A 52 9.63 7.37 29.15
CA GLN A 52 10.71 7.13 28.17
C GLN A 52 10.31 6.45 26.85
N ALA A 53 10.12 7.23 25.79
CA ALA A 53 9.95 6.69 24.45
C ALA A 53 11.19 6.92 23.58
N LYS A 54 12.13 5.96 23.69
CA LYS A 54 13.30 5.78 22.81
C LYS A 54 12.84 5.78 21.34
N GLY A 55 13.08 6.88 20.62
CA GLY A 55 13.02 6.97 19.16
C GLY A 55 11.72 6.57 18.47
N ARG A 56 10.59 7.20 18.83
CA ARG A 56 9.31 7.04 18.11
C ARG A 56 9.34 7.74 16.75
N GLY A 57 9.17 6.99 15.67
CA GLY A 57 9.04 7.50 14.31
C GLY A 57 7.71 8.25 14.09
N PRO A 58 7.58 8.97 12.95
CA PRO A 58 6.41 9.82 12.67
C PRO A 58 5.07 9.08 12.76
N TRP A 59 5.06 7.79 12.44
CA TRP A 59 3.87 6.93 12.44
C TRP A 59 3.23 6.73 13.82
N GLN A 60 4.02 6.72 14.89
CA GLN A 60 3.47 6.58 16.25
C GLN A 60 2.78 7.86 16.72
N LYS A 61 3.03 8.99 16.06
CA LYS A 61 2.36 10.27 16.34
C LYS A 61 1.01 10.41 15.63
N LEU A 62 0.67 9.49 14.72
CA LEU A 62 -0.60 9.49 13.98
C LEU A 62 -1.76 8.83 14.76
N ASN A 63 -1.49 8.26 15.95
CA ASN A 63 -2.48 7.59 16.79
C ASN A 63 -3.37 6.59 16.01
N LEU A 64 -2.75 5.72 15.20
CA LEU A 64 -3.47 4.75 14.38
C LEU A 64 -4.30 3.79 15.24
N THR A 65 -5.55 3.56 14.85
CA THR A 65 -6.41 2.55 15.47
C THR A 65 -5.94 1.14 15.13
N ASP A 66 -6.35 0.15 15.91
CA ASP A 66 -5.98 -1.24 15.63
C ASP A 66 -6.62 -1.77 14.33
N ALA A 67 -7.82 -1.28 13.99
CA ALA A 67 -8.44 -1.52 12.70
C ALA A 67 -7.59 -0.98 11.54
N GLN A 68 -7.11 0.27 11.64
CA GLN A 68 -6.20 0.86 10.64
C GLN A 68 -4.89 0.07 10.53
N LYS A 69 -4.29 -0.33 11.66
CA LYS A 69 -3.06 -1.16 11.65
C LYS A 69 -3.29 -2.51 10.95
N SER A 70 -4.44 -3.15 11.19
CA SER A 70 -4.81 -4.40 10.55
C SER A 70 -4.97 -4.23 9.03
N GLN A 71 -5.72 -3.22 8.60
CA GLN A 71 -5.90 -2.92 7.18
C GLN A 71 -4.56 -2.64 6.48
N LEU A 72 -3.68 -1.85 7.11
CA LEU A 72 -2.34 -1.59 6.56
C LEU A 72 -1.49 -2.85 6.47
N LYS A 73 -1.63 -3.80 7.41
CA LYS A 73 -0.94 -5.09 7.35
C LYS A 73 -1.46 -5.92 6.17
N GLN A 74 -2.78 -6.02 6.01
CA GLN A 74 -3.40 -6.74 4.89
C GLN A 74 -3.00 -6.15 3.53
N ILE A 75 -3.02 -4.83 3.38
CA ILE A 75 -2.57 -4.15 2.14
C ILE A 75 -1.11 -4.52 1.85
N ARG A 76 -0.22 -4.49 2.85
CA ARG A 76 1.19 -4.85 2.67
C ARG A 76 1.38 -6.30 2.26
N GLU A 77 0.66 -7.22 2.88
CA GLU A 77 0.73 -8.65 2.56
C GLU A 77 0.24 -8.93 1.14
N SER A 78 -0.91 -8.35 0.76
CA SER A 78 -1.45 -8.43 -0.60
C SER A 78 -0.49 -7.83 -1.63
N THR A 79 0.06 -6.65 -1.34
CA THR A 79 1.02 -5.98 -2.23
C THR A 79 2.26 -6.86 -2.45
N ARG A 80 2.77 -7.48 -1.37
CA ARG A 80 3.92 -8.39 -1.47
C ARG A 80 3.59 -9.61 -2.32
N ALA A 81 2.44 -10.24 -2.12
CA ALA A 81 2.01 -11.39 -2.91
C ALA A 81 1.90 -11.04 -4.41
N GLN A 82 1.34 -9.87 -4.74
CA GLN A 82 1.26 -9.39 -6.13
C GLN A 82 2.65 -9.16 -6.74
N ILE A 83 3.58 -8.55 -5.99
CA ILE A 83 4.96 -8.37 -6.46
C ILE A 83 5.64 -9.72 -6.66
N ASP A 84 5.47 -10.66 -5.74
CA ASP A 84 6.04 -12.00 -5.85
C ASP A 84 5.54 -12.72 -7.12
N GLN A 85 4.31 -12.47 -7.59
CA GLN A 85 3.84 -13.04 -8.86
C GLN A 85 4.55 -12.49 -10.10
N VAL A 86 5.14 -11.29 -10.02
CA VAL A 86 5.88 -10.66 -11.14
C VAL A 86 7.33 -11.17 -11.22
N LEU A 87 7.88 -11.66 -10.11
CA LEU A 87 9.28 -12.08 -10.01
C LEU A 87 9.49 -13.53 -10.48
N THR A 88 10.65 -13.79 -11.08
CA THR A 88 11.10 -15.16 -11.38
C THR A 88 11.48 -15.92 -10.12
N ALA A 89 11.58 -17.25 -10.21
CA ALA A 89 12.01 -18.09 -9.09
C ALA A 89 13.40 -17.69 -8.56
N GLU A 90 14.34 -17.38 -9.46
CA GLU A 90 15.69 -16.93 -9.09
C GLU A 90 15.68 -15.58 -8.38
N GLN A 91 14.90 -14.62 -8.87
CA GLN A 91 14.75 -13.30 -8.25
C GLN A 91 14.12 -13.40 -6.85
N LYS A 92 13.15 -14.31 -6.65
CA LYS A 92 12.58 -14.60 -5.34
C LYS A 92 13.62 -15.14 -4.36
N ALA A 93 14.44 -16.09 -4.81
CA ALA A 93 15.51 -16.66 -3.98
C ALA A 93 16.52 -15.59 -3.58
N GLN A 94 16.91 -14.69 -4.49
CA GLN A 94 17.78 -13.56 -4.18
C GLN A 94 17.13 -12.59 -3.17
N LEU A 95 15.83 -12.29 -3.35
CA LEU A 95 15.10 -11.42 -2.43
C LEU A 95 15.04 -11.98 -1.00
N GLU A 96 14.79 -13.28 -0.84
CA GLU A 96 14.78 -13.93 0.47
C GLU A 96 16.18 -13.98 1.10
N LYS A 97 17.26 -14.19 0.32
CA LYS A 97 18.65 -14.06 0.82
C LYS A 97 18.92 -12.67 1.37
N LEU A 98 18.63 -11.62 0.60
CA LEU A 98 18.79 -10.22 1.03
C LEU A 98 17.97 -9.89 2.29
N LYS A 99 16.81 -10.53 2.44
CA LYS A 99 15.96 -10.37 3.63
C LYS A 99 16.54 -11.09 4.85
N ALA A 100 17.07 -12.31 4.68
CA ALA A 100 17.73 -13.08 5.73
C ALA A 100 18.99 -12.35 6.24
N GLU A 101 19.85 -11.88 5.33
CA GLU A 101 21.03 -11.08 5.67
C GLU A 101 20.66 -9.82 6.47
N ARG A 102 19.60 -9.12 6.05
CA ARG A 102 19.11 -7.95 6.76
C ARG A 102 18.59 -8.30 8.15
N GLN A 103 17.96 -9.45 8.32
CA GLN A 103 17.48 -9.92 9.62
C GLN A 103 18.66 -10.25 10.54
N ALA A 104 19.68 -10.93 10.02
CA ALA A 104 20.92 -11.23 10.76
C ALA A 104 21.64 -9.95 11.21
N GLN A 105 21.78 -8.95 10.33
CA GLN A 105 22.39 -7.66 10.67
C GLN A 105 21.62 -6.91 11.78
N ARG A 106 20.29 -7.00 11.80
CA ARG A 106 19.46 -6.40 12.87
C ARG A 106 19.67 -7.08 14.22
N GLY A 107 19.87 -8.40 14.23
CA GLY A 107 20.13 -9.18 15.45
C GLY A 107 21.47 -8.86 16.10
N GLN A 108 22.46 -8.44 15.31
CA GLN A 108 23.82 -8.12 15.78
C GLN A 108 23.97 -6.68 16.31
N GLY A 109 22.87 -5.92 16.48
CA GLY A 109 22.92 -4.55 17.02
C GLY A 109 23.55 -3.50 16.07
N GLN A 110 24.13 -3.94 14.95
CA GLN A 110 24.62 -3.07 13.90
C GLN A 110 23.42 -2.34 13.28
N ARG A 111 23.24 -1.06 13.58
CA ARG A 111 22.25 -0.21 12.90
C ARG A 111 22.87 0.16 11.55
N PRO A 112 22.35 -0.28 10.40
CA PRO A 112 22.99 0.08 9.14
C PRO A 112 23.05 1.62 8.95
N GLN A 113 24.17 2.17 8.53
CA GLN A 113 24.42 3.62 8.58
C GLN A 113 23.40 4.47 7.78
N GLN A 114 22.68 3.91 6.80
CA GLN A 114 21.80 4.69 5.91
C GLN A 114 20.41 4.07 5.79
N ARG A 115 19.39 4.76 6.32
CA ARG A 115 17.98 4.30 6.33
C ARG A 115 17.28 4.45 4.98
N GLY A 116 17.76 5.37 4.12
CA GLY A 116 17.15 5.72 2.82
C GLY A 116 17.54 4.79 1.66
N GLU A 117 18.74 4.23 1.69
CA GLU A 117 19.20 3.29 0.66
C GLU A 117 18.63 1.87 0.82
N ARG A 118 18.19 1.49 2.03
CA ARG A 118 17.76 0.10 2.36
C ARG A 118 16.55 -0.41 1.59
N GLY A 119 15.61 0.47 1.23
CA GLY A 119 14.39 0.09 0.51
C GLY A 119 14.61 -0.04 -0.99
N LYS A 120 15.44 0.86 -1.55
CA LYS A 120 15.77 0.88 -2.98
C LYS A 120 16.74 -0.24 -3.37
N LYS A 121 17.74 -0.54 -2.53
CA LYS A 121 18.78 -1.54 -2.84
C LYS A 121 18.24 -2.96 -2.97
N GLY A 122 17.18 -3.33 -2.23
CA GLY A 122 16.62 -4.69 -2.28
C GLY A 122 16.01 -5.06 -3.63
N PHE A 123 15.19 -4.18 -4.22
CA PHE A 123 14.59 -4.40 -5.54
C PHE A 123 15.52 -4.05 -6.69
N ALA A 124 16.40 -3.05 -6.51
CA ALA A 124 17.39 -2.70 -7.53
C ALA A 124 18.40 -3.83 -7.78
N ALA A 125 18.66 -4.69 -6.79
CA ALA A 125 19.57 -5.83 -6.92
C ALA A 125 18.98 -7.02 -7.72
N LEU A 126 17.68 -7.03 -8.02
CA LEU A 126 17.01 -8.16 -8.68
C LEU A 126 17.11 -8.14 -10.21
N ASN A 127 17.82 -7.16 -10.80
CA ASN A 127 17.96 -7.00 -12.25
C ASN A 127 16.62 -7.12 -13.00
N LEU A 128 15.59 -6.42 -12.50
CA LEU A 128 14.23 -6.47 -13.03
C LEU A 128 14.19 -6.00 -14.49
N SER A 129 13.40 -6.67 -15.33
CA SER A 129 13.12 -6.19 -16.69
C SER A 129 12.28 -4.91 -16.67
N GLU A 130 12.24 -4.18 -17.78
CA GLU A 130 11.41 -2.97 -17.89
C GLU A 130 9.92 -3.27 -17.69
N ASP A 131 9.43 -4.39 -18.21
CA ASP A 131 8.05 -4.81 -18.00
C ASP A 131 7.76 -5.14 -16.54
N GLN A 132 8.67 -5.85 -15.87
CA GLN A 132 8.54 -6.13 -14.44
C GLN A 132 8.53 -4.84 -13.62
N LYS A 133 9.42 -3.88 -13.93
CA LYS A 133 9.44 -2.56 -13.29
C LYS A 133 8.12 -1.82 -13.49
N ALA A 134 7.56 -1.84 -14.70
CA ALA A 134 6.29 -1.20 -15.00
C ALA A 134 5.12 -1.83 -14.22
N GLN A 135 5.06 -3.16 -14.16
CA GLN A 135 4.04 -3.88 -13.39
C GLN A 135 4.16 -3.60 -11.88
N ILE A 136 5.36 -3.68 -11.32
CA ILE A 136 5.61 -3.37 -9.91
C ILE A 136 5.24 -1.91 -9.60
N LYS A 137 5.54 -0.97 -10.50
CA LYS A 137 5.15 0.44 -10.32
C LYS A 137 3.63 0.60 -10.21
N LYS A 138 2.85 -0.06 -11.07
CA LYS A 138 1.39 -0.05 -11.00
C LYS A 138 0.87 -0.66 -9.70
N ILE A 139 1.43 -1.79 -9.26
CA ILE A 139 1.08 -2.43 -7.98
C ILE A 139 1.35 -1.46 -6.82
N MET A 140 2.52 -0.80 -6.82
CA MET A 140 2.89 0.18 -5.79
C MET A 140 2.00 1.43 -5.79
N GLU A 141 1.58 1.90 -6.96
CA GLU A 141 0.63 3.03 -7.08
C GLU A 141 -0.75 2.67 -6.52
N SER A 142 -1.27 1.49 -6.86
CA SER A 142 -2.53 0.99 -6.32
C SER A 142 -2.46 0.80 -4.79
N SER A 143 -1.40 0.15 -4.30
CA SER A 143 -1.14 -0.03 -2.86
C SER A 143 -1.06 1.30 -2.11
N LYS A 144 -0.46 2.33 -2.73
CA LYS A 144 -0.40 3.68 -2.17
C LYS A 144 -1.78 4.30 -2.05
N GLN A 145 -2.63 4.18 -3.06
CA GLN A 145 -4.00 4.69 -3.02
C GLN A 145 -4.82 3.99 -1.93
N GLN A 146 -4.76 2.65 -1.86
CA GLN A 146 -5.41 1.86 -0.81
C GLN A 146 -4.93 2.28 0.58
N THR A 147 -3.62 2.45 0.75
CA THR A 147 -3.02 2.90 2.01
C THR A 147 -3.50 4.30 2.40
N GLN A 148 -3.63 5.22 1.44
CA GLN A 148 -4.12 6.58 1.70
C GLN A 148 -5.58 6.58 2.18
N ALA A 149 -6.41 5.70 1.63
CA ALA A 149 -7.81 5.56 2.01
C ALA A 149 -8.03 5.02 3.44
N VAL A 150 -7.01 4.42 4.06
CA VAL A 150 -7.08 3.97 5.46
C VAL A 150 -6.96 5.12 6.46
N PHE A 151 -6.33 6.24 6.06
CA PHE A 151 -6.08 7.37 6.94
C PHE A 151 -7.19 8.42 6.89
N THR A 152 -7.40 9.12 8.01
CA THR A 152 -8.27 10.31 8.04
C THR A 152 -7.61 11.49 7.33
N PRO A 153 -8.39 12.51 6.89
CA PRO A 153 -7.83 13.74 6.37
C PRO A 153 -6.81 14.40 7.31
N GLU A 154 -7.07 14.43 8.63
CA GLU A 154 -6.12 15.02 9.58
C GLU A 154 -4.82 14.22 9.65
N GLN A 155 -4.90 12.88 9.64
CA GLN A 155 -3.71 12.02 9.64
C GLN A 155 -2.89 12.20 8.37
N LEU A 156 -3.54 12.37 7.21
CA LEU A 156 -2.87 12.66 5.94
C LEU A 156 -2.13 14.00 5.99
N GLU A 157 -2.76 15.04 6.55
CA GLU A 157 -2.15 16.37 6.69
C GLU A 157 -0.96 16.34 7.66
N GLN A 158 -1.09 15.66 8.80
CA GLN A 158 0.04 15.46 9.73
C GLN A 158 1.22 14.77 9.06
N MET A 159 0.98 13.74 8.23
CA MET A 159 2.05 13.10 7.46
C MET A 159 2.72 14.05 6.47
N LYS A 160 1.95 14.94 5.82
CA LYS A 160 2.47 15.95 4.90
C LYS A 160 3.38 16.93 5.64
N GLN A 161 2.93 17.45 6.78
CA GLN A 161 3.73 18.32 7.64
C GLN A 161 5.02 17.62 8.12
N PHE A 162 4.94 16.36 8.55
CA PHE A 162 6.15 15.60 8.93
C PHE A 162 7.14 15.47 7.77
N ARG A 163 6.64 15.28 6.55
CA ARG A 163 7.48 15.19 5.35
C ARG A 163 8.14 16.53 5.03
N GLU A 164 7.40 17.63 5.08
CA GLU A 164 7.90 18.99 4.85
C GLU A 164 8.96 19.37 5.88
N ASN A 165 8.67 19.14 7.16
CA ASN A 165 9.62 19.35 8.26
C ASN A 165 10.90 18.52 8.09
N SER A 166 10.75 17.27 7.64
CA SER A 166 11.91 16.40 7.36
C SER A 166 12.73 16.88 6.16
N ARG A 167 12.07 17.47 5.14
CA ARG A 167 12.74 18.05 3.97
C ARG A 167 13.49 19.32 4.34
N ALA A 168 12.84 20.24 5.07
CA ALA A 168 13.44 21.49 5.55
C ALA A 168 14.70 21.22 6.40
N ARG A 169 14.62 20.29 7.36
CA ARG A 169 15.79 19.88 8.16
C ARG A 169 16.95 19.36 7.31
N ARG A 170 16.65 18.60 6.24
CA ARG A 170 17.69 18.06 5.36
C ARG A 170 18.33 19.16 4.51
N GLN A 171 17.58 20.18 4.12
CA GLN A 171 18.10 21.34 3.37
C GLN A 171 18.99 22.21 4.27
N GLN A 172 18.59 22.42 5.52
CA GLN A 172 19.39 23.15 6.50
C GLN A 172 20.73 22.45 6.82
N GLN A 173 20.73 21.11 6.89
CA GLN A 173 21.96 20.31 7.06
C GLN A 173 22.86 20.30 5.82
N LYS A 174 22.40 20.83 4.67
CA LYS A 174 23.17 20.95 3.43
C LYS A 174 23.62 22.39 3.13
N GLY A 175 23.54 23.32 4.10
CA GLY A 175 24.04 24.70 4.01
C GLY A 175 25.58 24.82 3.97
N PRO A 176 26.14 25.96 3.54
CA PRO A 176 27.38 26.06 2.76
C PRO A 176 28.61 25.70 3.61
N GLY A 177 29.25 24.60 3.24
CA GLY A 177 30.42 24.07 3.94
C GLY A 177 30.95 22.83 3.22
N VAL A 178 31.12 22.96 1.90
CA VAL A 178 32.09 22.20 1.09
C VAL A 178 32.73 23.23 0.15
#